data_AF-A0A0M3JX92-F1
#
_entry.id   AF-A0A0M3JX92-F1
#
_cell.length_a   1.000
_cell.length_b   1.000
_cell.length_c   1.000
_cell.angle_alpha   90.00
_cell.angle_beta   90.00
_cell.angle_gamma   90.00
#
_symmetry.space_group_name_H-M   'P 1'
#
loop_
_entity.id
_entity.type
_entity.pdbx_description
1 polymer ?
#
loop_
_entity_poly.entity_id
_entity_poly.type
_entity_poly.pdbx_seq_one_letter_code
_entity_poly.pdbx_strand_id
1 'polypeptide(L)'
;MSIFVEHLANGLLVRYATSWNIENPSEGADERAIRINTPNGTTDLVKQICVALSIDFERFVAAFPTGLVVYWNAGEVFCRIAGIRTKLIIWPAFRCSTFAATRFGSRKAQPDFEALKRIQYTAIRAPFDIDSNDNSTSNSSSTTNCSCNDAGHATVSQQPSWLIHCVISVLIDEFGKSKGFG
;
A
#
# COMPACT_ATOMS: atom_id res chain seq x y z
N MET A 1 -0.84 5.93 17.23
CA MET A 1 -1.58 5.05 16.29
C MET A 1 -2.92 4.70 16.92
N SER A 2 -4.02 4.84 16.18
CA SER A 2 -5.38 4.73 16.75
C SER A 2 -5.78 3.26 16.99
N ILE A 3 -6.14 2.93 18.23
CA ILE A 3 -6.62 1.61 18.67
C ILE A 3 -7.81 1.08 17.84
N PHE A 4 -8.59 1.98 17.25
CA PHE A 4 -9.67 1.64 16.31
C PHE A 4 -9.15 0.91 15.07
N VAL A 5 -8.04 1.39 14.50
CA VAL A 5 -7.46 0.84 13.27
C VAL A 5 -6.97 -0.58 13.49
N GLU A 6 -6.38 -0.82 14.65
CA GLU A 6 -5.91 -2.15 15.05
C GLU A 6 -7.08 -3.14 15.22
N HIS A 7 -8.14 -2.71 15.90
CA HIS A 7 -9.35 -3.53 16.04
C HIS A 7 -10.00 -3.83 14.68
N LEU A 8 -10.02 -2.84 13.78
CA LEU A 8 -10.54 -3.02 12.43
C LEU A 8 -9.67 -4.01 11.65
N ALA A 9 -8.35 -3.84 11.67
CA ALA A 9 -7.40 -4.73 11.02
C ALA A 9 -7.60 -6.19 11.44
N ASN A 10 -7.63 -6.42 12.76
CA ASN A 10 -7.80 -7.75 13.33
C ASN A 10 -9.17 -8.35 12.98
N GLY A 11 -10.23 -7.54 13.04
CA GLY A 11 -11.58 -7.98 12.67
C GLY A 11 -11.71 -8.36 11.19
N LEU A 12 -11.10 -7.58 10.28
CA LEU A 12 -11.08 -7.89 8.85
C LEU A 12 -10.30 -9.17 8.57
N LEU A 13 -9.14 -9.35 9.20
CA LEU A 13 -8.29 -10.53 9.02
C LEU A 13 -9.03 -11.80 9.44
N VAL A 14 -9.64 -11.81 10.63
CA VAL A 14 -10.38 -12.98 11.14
C VAL A 14 -11.62 -13.27 10.29
N ARG A 15 -12.38 -12.22 9.93
CA ARG A 15 -13.66 -12.39 9.23
C ARG A 15 -13.50 -12.88 7.79
N TYR A 16 -12.43 -12.49 7.12
CA TYR A 16 -12.27 -12.70 5.68
C TYR A 16 -11.10 -13.59 5.30
N ALA A 17 -10.46 -14.27 6.26
CA ALA A 17 -9.39 -15.22 5.99
C ALA A 17 -9.81 -16.33 5.02
N THR A 18 -11.06 -16.80 5.09
CA THR A 18 -11.55 -17.91 4.27
C THR A 18 -11.98 -17.50 2.87
N SER A 19 -12.38 -16.23 2.67
CA SER A 19 -12.78 -15.71 1.36
C SER A 19 -11.64 -14.98 0.63
N TRP A 20 -10.41 -15.03 1.17
CA TRP A 20 -9.24 -14.40 0.57
C TRP A 20 -8.70 -15.22 -0.60
N ASN A 21 -9.09 -14.84 -1.82
CA ASN A 21 -8.58 -15.49 -3.04
C ASN A 21 -7.58 -14.59 -3.78
N ILE A 22 -6.33 -15.04 -3.87
CA ILE A 22 -5.25 -14.33 -4.58
C ILE A 22 -5.37 -14.51 -6.09
N GLU A 23 -5.81 -15.69 -6.55
CA GLU A 23 -5.97 -16.02 -7.96
C GLU A 23 -7.20 -15.32 -8.57
N ASN A 24 -8.22 -15.06 -7.75
CA ASN A 24 -9.41 -14.30 -8.13
C ASN A 24 -9.71 -13.19 -7.10
N PRO A 25 -8.98 -12.05 -7.13
CA PRO A 25 -9.13 -10.98 -6.14
C PRO A 25 -10.52 -10.34 -6.07
N SER A 26 -11.33 -10.47 -7.12
CA SER A 26 -12.72 -9.99 -7.17
C SER A 26 -13.71 -10.88 -6.43
N GLU A 27 -13.38 -12.16 -6.22
CA GLU A 27 -14.23 -13.08 -5.49
C GLU A 27 -14.43 -12.60 -4.05
N GLY A 28 -15.67 -12.50 -3.59
CA GLY A 28 -15.99 -12.00 -2.24
C GLY A 28 -15.69 -10.51 -2.00
N ALA A 29 -15.36 -9.73 -3.04
CA ALA A 29 -14.99 -8.32 -2.87
C ALA A 29 -16.09 -7.48 -2.22
N ASP A 30 -17.36 -7.73 -2.58
CA ASP A 30 -18.50 -7.02 -1.99
C ASP A 30 -18.72 -7.39 -0.52
N GLU A 31 -18.44 -8.64 -0.13
CA GLU A 31 -18.52 -9.10 1.25
C GLU A 31 -17.42 -8.48 2.12
N ARG A 32 -16.20 -8.38 1.58
CA ARG A 32 -15.05 -7.76 2.26
C ARG A 32 -15.12 -6.25 2.33
N ALA A 33 -15.98 -5.62 1.55
CA ALA A 33 -16.00 -4.18 1.42
C ALA A 33 -16.55 -3.49 2.68
N ILE A 34 -15.80 -2.50 3.16
CA ILE A 34 -16.11 -1.71 4.35
C ILE A 34 -16.97 -0.53 3.91
N ARG A 35 -18.20 -0.47 4.41
CA ARG A 35 -19.20 0.55 4.09
C ARG A 35 -19.29 1.51 5.27
N ILE A 36 -19.18 2.80 4.99
CA ILE A 36 -19.33 3.86 5.98
C ILE A 36 -20.30 4.90 5.42
N ASN A 37 -21.32 5.26 6.20
CA ASN A 37 -22.29 6.29 5.85
C ASN A 37 -22.99 6.03 4.51
N THR A 38 -23.30 4.76 4.19
CA THR A 38 -24.00 4.41 2.95
C THR A 38 -25.52 4.36 3.17
N PRO A 39 -26.35 4.47 2.11
CA PRO A 39 -27.80 4.30 2.24
C PRO A 39 -28.21 2.94 2.84
N ASN A 40 -27.37 1.92 2.65
CA ASN A 40 -27.56 0.58 3.22
C ASN A 40 -26.94 0.46 4.63
N GLY A 41 -26.49 1.56 5.21
CA GLY A 41 -25.86 1.64 6.52
C GLY A 41 -24.33 1.53 6.51
N THR A 42 -23.77 1.43 7.70
CA THR A 42 -22.35 1.20 7.97
C THR A 42 -22.13 -0.28 8.30
N THR A 43 -21.01 -0.86 7.86
CA THR A 43 -20.66 -2.27 8.11
C THR A 43 -20.67 -2.57 9.61
N ASP A 44 -21.26 -3.70 10.01
CA ASP A 44 -21.46 -4.02 11.43
C ASP A 44 -20.16 -4.17 12.21
N LEU A 45 -19.07 -4.63 11.58
CA LEU A 45 -17.76 -4.68 12.20
C LEU A 45 -17.32 -3.29 12.70
N VAL A 46 -17.56 -2.23 11.91
CA VAL A 46 -17.24 -0.85 12.31
C VAL A 46 -18.09 -0.42 13.49
N LYS A 47 -19.40 -0.72 13.48
CA LYS A 47 -20.30 -0.43 14.62
C LYS A 47 -19.83 -1.13 15.90
N GLN A 48 -19.49 -2.42 15.81
CA GLN A 48 -19.00 -3.22 16.94
C GLN A 48 -17.73 -2.63 17.54
N ILE A 49 -16.80 -2.18 16.70
CA ILE A 49 -15.56 -1.55 17.16
C ILE A 49 -15.85 -0.21 17.83
N CYS A 50 -16.75 0.61 17.28
CA CYS A 50 -17.17 1.87 17.92
C CYS A 50 -17.75 1.60 19.31
N VAL A 51 -18.63 0.60 19.46
CA VAL A 51 -19.20 0.20 20.75
C VAL A 51 -18.10 -0.28 21.71
N ALA A 52 -17.22 -1.17 21.27
CA ALA A 52 -16.14 -1.73 22.10
C ALA A 52 -15.18 -0.66 22.63
N LEU A 53 -14.95 0.40 21.85
CA LEU A 53 -14.05 1.50 22.19
C LEU A 53 -14.76 2.72 22.78
N SER A 54 -16.08 2.63 23.06
CA SER A 54 -16.90 3.75 23.54
C SER A 54 -16.81 4.99 22.65
N ILE A 55 -16.70 4.81 21.34
CA ILE A 55 -16.70 5.88 20.34
C ILE A 55 -18.16 6.19 19.99
N ASP A 56 -18.55 7.45 20.10
CA ASP A 56 -19.86 7.91 19.63
C ASP A 56 -20.02 7.64 18.13
N PHE A 57 -20.93 6.72 17.81
CA PHE A 57 -21.11 6.20 16.46
C PHE A 57 -21.63 7.27 15.50
N GLU A 58 -22.53 8.15 15.95
CA GLU A 58 -23.09 9.21 15.10
C GLU A 58 -22.01 10.23 14.72
N ARG A 59 -21.22 10.66 15.70
CA ARG A 59 -20.07 11.54 15.45
C ARG A 59 -19.01 10.87 14.57
N PHE A 60 -18.77 9.58 14.76
CA PHE A 60 -17.85 8.81 13.91
C PHE A 60 -18.34 8.83 12.46
N VAL A 61 -19.59 8.46 12.19
CA VAL A 61 -20.15 8.42 10.82
C VAL A 61 -20.14 9.81 10.17
N ALA A 62 -20.48 10.86 10.92
CA ALA A 62 -20.48 12.25 10.44
C ALA A 62 -19.08 12.77 10.05
N ALA A 63 -18.01 12.11 10.49
CA ALA A 63 -16.64 12.47 10.09
C ALA A 63 -16.31 12.06 8.65
N PHE A 64 -17.02 11.07 8.09
CA PHE A 64 -16.77 10.50 6.76
C PHE A 64 -17.72 11.04 5.69
N PRO A 65 -17.28 11.07 4.41
CA PRO A 65 -18.17 11.42 3.31
C PRO A 65 -19.30 10.40 3.17
N THR A 66 -20.45 10.87 2.69
CA THR A 66 -21.60 10.01 2.42
C THR A 66 -21.29 8.99 1.33
N GLY A 67 -21.67 7.74 1.56
CA GLY A 67 -21.52 6.65 0.61
C GLY A 67 -20.08 6.18 0.41
N LEU A 68 -19.23 6.25 1.44
CA LEU A 68 -17.87 5.72 1.38
C LEU A 68 -17.89 4.19 1.41
N VAL A 69 -17.25 3.58 0.41
CA VAL A 69 -17.03 2.14 0.34
C VAL A 69 -15.56 1.87 0.06
N VAL A 70 -14.90 1.17 0.97
CA VAL A 70 -13.50 0.73 0.83
C VAL A 70 -13.50 -0.75 0.45
N TYR A 71 -12.90 -1.07 -0.68
CA TYR A 71 -12.71 -2.43 -1.16
C TYR A 71 -11.32 -2.90 -0.78
N TRP A 72 -11.28 -4.01 -0.07
CA TRP A 72 -10.06 -4.66 0.38
C TRP A 72 -9.92 -5.99 -0.36
N ASN A 73 -9.11 -6.00 -1.40
CA ASN A 73 -8.91 -7.18 -2.25
C ASN A 73 -7.44 -7.59 -2.30
N ALA A 74 -7.18 -8.81 -2.76
CA ALA A 74 -5.83 -9.27 -2.98
C ALA A 74 -5.13 -8.38 -4.03
N GLY A 75 -3.95 -7.89 -3.68
CA GLY A 75 -3.15 -6.99 -4.51
C GLY A 75 -3.61 -5.54 -4.52
N GLU A 76 -4.89 -5.22 -4.34
CA GLU A 76 -5.41 -3.85 -4.53
C GLU A 76 -6.38 -3.43 -3.43
N VAL A 77 -6.19 -2.20 -2.95
CA VAL A 77 -7.12 -1.52 -2.04
C VAL A 77 -7.55 -0.21 -2.68
N PHE A 78 -8.85 0.04 -2.71
CA PHE A 78 -9.40 1.25 -3.31
C PHE A 78 -10.69 1.66 -2.62
N CYS A 79 -11.11 2.90 -2.82
CA CYS A 79 -12.43 3.34 -2.37
C CYS A 79 -13.28 3.93 -3.48
N ARG A 80 -14.59 3.96 -3.23
CA ARG A 80 -15.61 4.67 -3.98
C ARG A 80 -16.37 5.56 -3.01
N ILE A 81 -16.72 6.75 -3.44
CA ILE A 81 -17.49 7.73 -2.68
C ILE A 81 -18.71 8.09 -3.51
N ALA A 82 -19.90 8.21 -2.90
CA ALA A 82 -21.09 8.58 -3.63
C ALA A 82 -20.90 9.93 -4.34
N GLY A 83 -21.32 10.02 -5.61
CA GLY A 83 -21.13 11.18 -6.46
C GLY A 83 -19.78 11.21 -7.22
N ILE A 84 -18.77 10.45 -6.78
CA ILE A 84 -17.49 10.33 -7.50
C ILE A 84 -17.54 9.09 -8.39
N ARG A 85 -17.45 9.29 -9.71
CA ARG A 85 -17.50 8.19 -10.70
C ARG A 85 -16.20 7.39 -10.77
N THR A 86 -15.09 8.00 -10.38
CA THR A 86 -13.76 7.40 -10.45
C THR A 86 -13.44 6.61 -9.18
N LYS A 87 -12.81 5.46 -9.41
CA LYS A 87 -12.19 4.64 -8.37
C LYS A 87 -10.96 5.38 -7.83
N LEU A 88 -10.88 5.57 -6.52
CA LEU A 88 -9.71 6.15 -5.86
C LEU A 88 -8.80 5.02 -5.38
N ILE A 89 -7.63 4.89 -6.00
CA ILE A 89 -6.65 3.85 -5.65
C ILE A 89 -5.92 4.26 -4.38
N ILE A 90 -6.03 3.44 -3.33
CA ILE A 90 -5.30 3.65 -2.07
C ILE A 90 -4.01 2.83 -2.10
N TRP A 91 -4.11 1.57 -2.53
CA TRP A 91 -2.99 0.67 -2.74
C TRP A 91 -3.14 -0.01 -4.10
N PRO A 92 -2.19 0.20 -5.03
CA PRO A 92 -2.27 -0.40 -6.35
C PRO A 92 -1.91 -1.89 -6.33
N ALA A 93 -2.54 -2.66 -7.24
CA ALA A 93 -2.10 -4.01 -7.58
C ALA A 93 -0.60 -4.05 -7.88
N PHE A 94 0.15 -4.83 -7.09
CA PHE A 94 1.55 -5.10 -7.38
C PHE A 94 1.61 -6.04 -8.59
N ARG A 95 1.84 -5.49 -9.78
CA ARG A 95 1.99 -6.26 -11.02
C ARG A 95 3.46 -6.61 -11.22
N CYS A 96 3.75 -7.71 -11.93
CA CYS A 96 5.12 -8.05 -12.31
C CYS A 96 5.82 -6.90 -13.05
N SER A 97 5.08 -6.11 -13.84
CA SER A 97 5.62 -4.90 -14.48
C SER A 97 6.04 -3.84 -13.47
N THR A 98 5.29 -3.66 -12.38
CA THR A 98 5.64 -2.76 -11.28
C THR A 98 6.90 -3.26 -10.56
N PHE A 99 7.00 -4.57 -10.30
CA PHE A 99 8.22 -5.17 -9.75
C PHE A 99 9.42 -4.96 -10.68
N ALA A 100 9.26 -5.22 -11.99
CA ALA A 100 10.30 -5.03 -13.00
C ALA A 100 10.82 -3.58 -13.10
N ALA A 101 9.99 -2.60 -12.72
CA ALA A 101 10.41 -1.21 -12.63
C ALA A 101 11.14 -0.86 -11.32
N THR A 102 10.99 -1.67 -10.26
CA THR A 102 11.76 -1.47 -9.02
C THR A 102 13.23 -1.76 -9.25
N ARG A 103 14.11 -1.21 -8.39
CA ARG A 103 15.55 -1.53 -8.41
C ARG A 103 15.84 -3.04 -8.34
N PHE A 104 14.95 -3.81 -7.70
CA PHE A 104 15.11 -5.26 -7.52
C PHE A 104 14.60 -6.09 -8.71
N GLY A 105 13.58 -5.62 -9.42
CA GLY A 105 13.08 -6.31 -10.62
C GLY A 105 13.66 -5.76 -11.94
N SER A 106 14.21 -4.56 -11.93
CA SER A 106 14.95 -4.01 -13.04
C SER A 106 16.27 -4.75 -13.15
N ARG A 107 16.51 -5.41 -14.29
CA ARG A 107 17.80 -6.03 -14.64
C ARG A 107 18.89 -4.97 -14.89
N LYS A 108 18.96 -3.91 -14.08
CA LYS A 108 20.17 -3.08 -14.05
C LYS A 108 21.32 -4.01 -13.68
N ALA A 109 22.37 -3.96 -14.50
CA ALA A 109 23.58 -4.72 -14.22
C ALA A 109 23.97 -4.46 -12.76
N GLN A 110 24.05 -5.52 -11.96
CA GLN A 110 24.63 -5.40 -10.64
C GLN A 110 26.06 -4.87 -10.83
N PRO A 111 26.54 -3.97 -9.93
CA PRO A 111 27.94 -3.60 -9.94
C PRO A 111 28.77 -4.89 -9.90
N ASP A 112 29.70 -5.06 -10.84
CA ASP A 112 30.55 -6.24 -10.84
C ASP A 112 31.40 -6.27 -9.56
N PHE A 113 31.95 -7.44 -9.25
CA PHE A 113 32.75 -7.65 -8.05
C PHE A 113 33.92 -6.66 -7.94
N GLU A 114 34.48 -6.23 -9.07
CA GLU A 114 35.58 -5.27 -9.11
C GLU A 114 35.11 -3.84 -8.85
N ALA A 115 33.92 -3.46 -9.32
CA ALA A 115 33.27 -2.20 -9.01
C ALA A 115 32.93 -2.10 -7.52
N LEU A 116 32.45 -3.19 -6.91
CA LEU A 116 32.22 -3.28 -5.46
C LEU A 116 33.52 -3.10 -4.67
N LYS A 117 34.61 -3.78 -5.07
CA LYS A 117 35.92 -3.58 -4.45
C LYS A 117 36.39 -2.14 -4.58
N ARG A 118 36.27 -1.53 -5.76
CA ARG A 118 36.66 -0.12 -5.97
C ARG A 118 35.91 0.81 -5.04
N ILE A 119 34.59 0.65 -4.90
CA ILE A 119 33.77 1.43 -3.97
C ILE A 119 34.25 1.22 -2.53
N GLN A 120 34.51 -0.03 -2.14
CA GLN A 120 34.98 -0.35 -0.78
C GLN A 120 36.35 0.27 -0.49
N TYR A 121 37.30 0.17 -1.42
CA TYR A 121 38.61 0.79 -1.27
C TYR A 121 38.50 2.32 -1.20
N THR A 122 37.68 2.97 -2.04
CA THR A 122 37.51 4.42 -2.02
C THR A 122 36.83 4.90 -0.74
N ALA A 123 35.83 4.18 -0.22
CA ALA A 123 35.15 4.53 1.02
C ALA A 123 36.05 4.41 2.27
N ILE A 124 36.98 3.45 2.27
CA ILE A 124 37.96 3.28 3.35
C ILE A 124 39.06 4.36 3.27
N ARG A 125 39.35 4.87 2.07
CA ARG A 125 40.45 5.82 1.82
C ARG A 125 40.03 7.29 1.79
N ALA A 126 38.74 7.61 1.74
CA ALA A 126 38.29 9.00 1.71
C ALA A 126 38.52 9.66 3.08
N PRO A 127 39.40 10.68 3.19
CA PRO A 127 39.40 11.58 4.34
C PRO A 127 38.11 12.39 4.32
N PHE A 128 37.59 12.71 5.50
CA PHE A 128 36.52 13.69 5.64
C PHE A 128 37.06 15.07 5.21
N ASP A 129 36.82 15.46 3.96
CA ASP A 129 36.92 16.86 3.55
C ASP A 129 35.61 17.28 2.87
N ILE A 130 34.97 18.24 3.52
CA ILE A 130 33.86 19.05 3.01
C ILE A 130 34.50 20.04 2.03
N ASP A 131 34.27 19.92 0.72
CA ASP A 131 33.87 21.04 -0.14
C ASP A 131 33.75 20.68 -1.65
N SER A 132 32.65 21.18 -2.22
CA SER A 132 32.46 21.83 -3.53
C SER A 132 32.93 21.20 -4.87
N ASN A 133 31.97 21.18 -5.81
CA ASN A 133 32.11 21.28 -7.28
C ASN A 133 33.07 20.33 -8.01
N ASP A 134 32.56 19.45 -8.90
CA ASP A 134 32.41 19.82 -10.32
C ASP A 134 31.84 18.69 -11.20
N ASN A 135 31.20 19.20 -12.25
CA ASN A 135 30.59 18.56 -13.41
C ASN A 135 31.51 17.61 -14.18
N SER A 136 31.06 16.39 -14.52
CA SER A 136 31.55 15.64 -15.69
C SER A 136 30.62 14.49 -16.10
N THR A 137 29.87 14.77 -17.17
CA THR A 137 29.15 13.85 -18.05
C THR A 137 30.04 12.73 -18.59
N SER A 138 29.59 11.47 -18.51
CA SER A 138 29.91 10.49 -19.55
C SER A 138 28.81 9.44 -19.68
N ASN A 139 28.25 9.40 -20.89
CA ASN A 139 27.23 8.48 -21.36
C ASN A 139 27.74 7.04 -21.39
N SER A 140 26.84 6.09 -21.11
CA SER A 140 26.97 4.71 -21.57
C SER A 140 25.58 4.17 -21.89
N SER A 141 25.20 4.29 -23.15
CA SER A 141 24.03 3.64 -23.74
C SER A 141 24.41 2.22 -24.17
N SER A 142 23.83 1.21 -23.53
CA SER A 142 23.75 -0.15 -24.06
C SER A 142 22.33 -0.68 -23.87
N THR A 143 21.55 -0.54 -24.94
CA THR A 143 20.23 -1.13 -25.11
C THR A 143 20.43 -2.61 -25.46
N THR A 144 20.11 -3.51 -24.53
CA THR A 144 19.99 -4.94 -24.83
C THR A 144 18.60 -5.40 -24.44
N ASN A 145 17.78 -5.66 -25.46
CA ASN A 145 16.47 -6.29 -25.35
C ASN A 145 16.63 -7.70 -24.81
N CYS A 146 15.98 -8.02 -23.67
CA CYS A 146 15.80 -9.39 -23.24
C CYS A 146 14.32 -9.65 -22.94
N SER A 147 13.68 -10.36 -23.86
CA SER A 147 12.39 -11.03 -23.67
C SER A 147 12.55 -12.13 -22.62
N CYS A 148 11.64 -12.19 -21.65
CA CYS A 148 11.50 -13.36 -20.79
C CYS A 148 10.04 -13.82 -20.76
N ASN A 149 9.80 -14.91 -21.48
CA ASN A 149 8.66 -15.79 -21.29
C ASN A 149 8.84 -16.60 -20.00
N ASP A 150 7.79 -16.59 -19.21
CA ASP A 150 7.14 -17.70 -18.50
C ASP A 150 7.74 -18.42 -17.28
N ALA A 151 6.78 -18.76 -16.41
CA ALA A 151 6.71 -19.78 -15.38
C ALA A 151 7.72 -19.77 -14.21
N GLY A 152 7.25 -19.27 -13.06
CA GLY A 152 7.93 -19.41 -11.78
C GLY A 152 6.99 -19.16 -10.60
N HIS A 153 6.32 -20.22 -10.17
CA HIS A 153 5.45 -20.35 -9.01
C HIS A 153 6.10 -19.75 -7.74
N ALA A 154 5.64 -18.58 -7.28
CA ALA A 154 6.10 -17.96 -6.04
C ALA A 154 4.97 -17.97 -5.01
N THR A 155 4.97 -18.98 -4.17
CA THR A 155 4.20 -19.02 -2.92
C THR A 155 4.71 -17.94 -1.97
N VAL A 156 3.93 -16.86 -1.79
CA VAL A 156 4.08 -15.93 -0.65
C VAL A 156 2.71 -15.74 -0.02
N SER A 157 2.38 -16.68 0.85
CA SER A 157 1.26 -16.61 1.80
C SER A 157 1.78 -15.97 3.08
N GLN A 158 1.61 -14.66 3.23
CA GLN A 158 1.40 -14.00 4.51
C GLN A 158 1.09 -12.53 4.25
N GLN A 159 -0.11 -12.08 4.64
CA GLN A 159 -0.42 -10.66 4.68
C GLN A 159 0.45 -10.00 5.76
N PRO A 160 1.27 -9.00 5.42
CA PRO A 160 1.94 -8.22 6.43
C PRO A 160 0.95 -7.26 7.12
N SER A 161 0.83 -7.38 8.44
CA SER A 161 0.01 -6.50 9.29
C SER A 161 0.34 -5.01 9.15
N TRP A 162 1.55 -4.67 8.69
CA TRP A 162 1.96 -3.28 8.44
C TRP A 162 1.28 -2.63 7.23
N LEU A 163 0.82 -3.40 6.24
CA LEU A 163 0.09 -2.85 5.08
C LEU A 163 -1.27 -2.25 5.48
N ILE A 164 -1.93 -2.85 6.48
CA ILE A 164 -3.20 -2.36 7.01
C ILE A 164 -3.04 -1.01 7.68
N HIS A 165 -1.92 -0.85 8.38
CA HIS A 165 -1.56 0.37 9.06
C HIS A 165 -1.35 1.55 8.10
N CYS A 166 -0.68 1.35 6.96
CA CYS A 166 -0.43 2.41 5.98
C CYS A 166 -1.72 2.90 5.31
N VAL A 167 -2.56 1.99 4.81
CA VAL A 167 -3.78 2.32 4.06
C VAL A 167 -4.76 3.13 4.91
N ILE A 168 -4.94 2.74 6.19
CA ILE A 168 -5.87 3.44 7.08
C ILE A 168 -5.25 4.71 7.66
N SER A 169 -3.93 4.75 7.89
CA SER A 169 -3.25 5.99 8.30
C SER A 169 -3.30 7.05 7.20
N VAL A 170 -3.20 6.70 5.92
CA VAL A 170 -3.38 7.64 4.80
C VAL A 170 -4.82 8.14 4.73
N LEU A 171 -5.81 7.25 4.92
CA LEU A 171 -7.22 7.66 4.97
C LEU A 171 -7.54 8.57 6.18
N ILE A 172 -6.83 8.44 7.30
CA ILE A 172 -7.03 9.31 8.47
C ILE A 172 -6.25 10.62 8.34
N ASP A 173 -5.03 10.59 7.82
CA ASP A 173 -4.16 11.78 7.71
C ASP A 173 -4.61 12.74 6.60
N GLU A 174 -5.08 12.23 5.46
CA GLU A 174 -5.64 13.05 4.37
C GLU A 174 -6.98 13.70 4.76
N PHE A 175 -7.83 13.01 5.53
CA PHE A 175 -9.12 13.56 5.95
C PHE A 175 -9.03 14.40 7.24
N GLY A 176 -8.07 14.12 8.12
CA GLY A 176 -7.80 14.93 9.32
C GLY A 176 -7.25 16.31 8.99
N LYS A 177 -6.46 16.45 7.92
CA LYS A 177 -5.96 17.76 7.45
C LYS A 177 -7.04 18.62 6.78
N SER A 178 -8.11 18.01 6.26
CA SER A 178 -9.22 18.71 5.60
C SER A 178 -10.19 19.40 6.56
N LYS A 179 -10.19 19.05 7.85
CA LYS A 179 -11.03 19.70 8.87
C LYS A 179 -10.13 20.05 10.05
N GLY A 180 -9.59 21.28 10.04
CA GLY A 180 -8.66 21.78 11.07
C GLY A 180 -9.15 21.53 12.49
N PHE A 181 -8.71 20.42 13.07
CA PHE A 181 -8.74 20.13 14.50
C PHE A 181 -7.30 20.14 14.98
N GLY A 182 -6.78 21.35 15.19
CA GLY A 182 -5.70 21.66 16.10
C GLY A 182 -6.27 22.41 17.30
#